data_AF-A0A933K039-F1
#
_entry.id   AF-A0A933K039-F1
#
_cell.length_a   1.000
_cell.length_b   1.000
_cell.length_c   1.000
_cell.angle_alpha   90.00
_cell.angle_beta   90.00
_cell.angle_gamma   90.00
#
_symmetry.space_group_name_H-M   'P 1'
#
loop_
_entity.id
_entity.type
_entity.pdbx_description
1 polymer ?
#
loop_
_entity_poly.entity_id
_entity_poly.type
_entity_poly.pdbx_seq_one_letter_code
_entity_poly.pdbx_strand_id
1 'polypeptide(L)'
;MPMLSKKILFILIAAVLVIGLGIGGYFYWNHSRKSKAEAGVKALENAGSAAETITEKATEGTLPSIGTNPLESKPDVNPADKANPFKDIKTNPFE
;
A
#
# COMPACT_ATOMS: atom_id res chain seq x y z
N MET A 1 -33.56 -2.99 56.08
CA MET A 1 -32.54 -2.50 55.12
C MET A 1 -31.81 -1.35 55.78
N PRO A 2 -30.47 -1.38 55.92
CA PRO A 2 -29.74 -0.29 56.53
C PRO A 2 -29.88 0.96 55.67
N MET A 3 -30.40 2.04 56.24
CA MET A 3 -30.51 3.35 55.58
C MET A 3 -29.09 3.88 55.36
N LEU A 4 -28.64 3.86 54.10
CA LEU A 4 -27.36 4.46 53.71
C LEU A 4 -27.39 5.94 54.08
N SER A 5 -26.37 6.40 54.81
CA SER A 5 -26.28 7.82 55.14
C SER A 5 -26.10 8.66 53.87
N LYS A 6 -26.69 9.85 53.83
CA LYS A 6 -26.64 10.75 52.67
C LYS A 6 -25.20 11.01 52.19
N LYS A 7 -24.24 11.04 53.12
CA LYS A 7 -22.81 11.20 52.82
C LYS A 7 -22.25 10.00 52.05
N ILE A 8 -22.59 8.78 52.45
CA ILE A 8 -22.17 7.55 51.76
C ILE A 8 -22.82 7.47 50.37
N LEU A 9 -24.08 7.91 50.25
CA LEU A 9 -24.77 7.98 48.96
C LEU A 9 -24.04 8.90 47.96
N PHE A 10 -23.64 10.11 48.38
CA PHE A 10 -22.87 11.02 47.52
C PHE A 10 -21.50 10.45 47.12
N ILE A 11 -20.82 9.77 48.03
CA ILE A 11 -19.52 9.12 47.74
C ILE A 11 -19.68 8.03 46.69
N LEU A 12 -20.72 7.20 46.78
CA LEU A 12 -21.01 6.17 45.78
C LEU A 12 -21.33 6.76 44.41
N ILE A 13 -22.14 7.82 44.36
CA ILE A 13 -22.47 8.50 43.11
C ILE A 13 -21.20 9.08 42.47
N ALA A 14 -20.35 9.74 43.25
CA ALA A 14 -19.09 10.30 42.77
C ALA A 14 -18.14 9.21 42.26
N ALA A 15 -18.04 8.07 42.96
CA ALA A 15 -17.21 6.95 42.54
C ALA A 15 -17.67 6.36 41.20
N VAL A 16 -18.98 6.17 41.02
CA VAL A 16 -19.55 5.68 39.75
C VAL A 16 -19.30 6.69 38.61
N LEU A 17 -19.43 7.98 38.88
CA LEU A 17 -19.19 9.04 37.90
C LEU A 17 -17.72 9.05 37.44
N VAL A 18 -16.76 8.94 38.35
CA VAL A 18 -15.33 8.89 38.02
C VAL A 18 -14.99 7.66 37.18
N ILE A 19 -15.52 6.49 37.53
CA ILE A 19 -15.31 5.25 36.76
C ILE A 19 -15.94 5.37 35.36
N GLY A 20 -17.17 5.89 35.28
CA GLY A 20 -17.86 6.09 34.00
C GLY A 20 -17.13 7.06 33.08
N LEU A 21 -16.64 8.18 33.61
CA LEU A 21 -15.84 9.15 32.86
C LEU A 21 -14.48 8.57 32.43
N GLY A 22 -13.85 7.75 33.26
CA GLY A 22 -12.59 7.08 32.93
C GLY A 22 -12.75 6.09 31.77
N ILE A 23 -13.76 5.22 31.83
CA ILE A 23 -14.03 4.22 30.79
C ILE A 23 -14.53 4.90 29.50
N GLY A 24 -15.46 5.84 29.61
CA GLY A 24 -16.00 6.60 28.49
C GLY A 24 -14.93 7.44 27.79
N GLY A 25 -14.09 8.12 28.57
CA GLY A 25 -12.96 8.89 28.05
C GLY A 25 -11.90 8.02 27.36
N TYR A 26 -11.56 6.87 27.95
CA TYR A 26 -10.64 5.91 27.34
C TYR A 26 -11.17 5.33 26.02
N PHE A 27 -12.44 4.92 25.99
CA PHE A 27 -13.07 4.39 24.78
C PHE A 27 -13.17 5.44 23.67
N TYR A 28 -13.56 6.67 24.02
CA TYR A 28 -13.61 7.80 23.08
C TYR A 28 -12.23 8.08 22.47
N TRP A 29 -11.19 8.16 23.30
CA TRP A 29 -9.83 8.40 22.81
C TRP A 29 -9.33 7.27 21.91
N ASN A 30 -9.57 6.01 22.29
CA ASN A 30 -9.18 4.86 21.48
C ASN A 30 -9.92 4.82 20.13
N HIS A 31 -11.22 5.15 20.11
CA HIS A 31 -12.00 5.21 18.88
C HIS A 31 -11.55 6.36 17.95
N SER A 32 -11.26 7.54 18.49
CA SER A 32 -10.76 8.68 17.71
C SER A 32 -9.40 8.43 17.06
N ARG A 33 -8.54 7.56 17.62
CA ARG A 33 -7.26 7.20 16.98
C ARG A 33 -7.44 6.33 15.73
N LYS A 34 -8.42 5.43 15.72
CA LYS A 34 -8.73 4.60 14.55
C LYS A 34 -9.26 5.43 13.38
N SER A 35 -10.13 6.41 13.67
CA SER A 35 -10.67 7.35 12.68
C SER A 35 -9.58 8.21 12.01
N LYS A 36 -8.57 8.67 12.78
CA LYS A 36 -7.47 9.48 12.21
C LYS A 36 -6.52 8.67 11.32
N ALA A 37 -6.25 7.42 11.69
CA ALA A 37 -5.45 6.51 10.86
C ALA A 37 -6.18 6.16 9.56
N GLU A 38 -7.48 5.90 9.62
CA GLU A 38 -8.30 5.58 8.43
C GLU A 38 -8.47 6.79 7.49
N ALA A 39 -8.60 8.00 8.03
CA ALA A 39 -8.66 9.23 7.24
C ALA A 39 -7.34 9.53 6.49
N GLY A 40 -6.19 9.26 7.13
CA GLY A 40 -4.88 9.41 6.49
C GLY A 40 -4.65 8.41 5.35
N VAL A 41 -5.08 7.16 5.53
CA VAL A 41 -4.98 6.12 4.50
C VAL A 41 -5.90 6.42 3.31
N LYS A 42 -7.15 6.81 3.56
CA LYS A 42 -8.09 7.22 2.48
C LYS A 42 -7.63 8.45 1.71
N ALA A 43 -7.00 9.42 2.38
CA ALA A 43 -6.45 10.60 1.71
C ALA A 43 -5.26 10.24 0.79
N LEU A 44 -4.40 9.31 1.23
CA LEU A 44 -3.26 8.85 0.44
C LEU A 44 -3.69 7.99 -0.76
N GLU A 45 -4.67 7.10 -0.57
CA GLU A 45 -5.27 6.27 -1.61
C GLU A 45 -5.93 7.14 -2.70
N ASN A 46 -6.74 8.12 -2.29
CA ASN A 46 -7.37 9.06 -3.23
C ASN A 46 -6.35 9.90 -4.01
N ALA A 47 -5.23 10.28 -3.40
CA ALA A 47 -4.17 11.02 -4.07
C ALA A 47 -3.43 10.14 -5.10
N GLY A 48 -3.18 8.86 -4.77
CA GLY A 48 -2.58 7.88 -5.68
C GLY A 48 -3.46 7.63 -6.91
N SER A 49 -4.75 7.37 -6.71
CA SER A 49 -5.69 7.12 -7.81
C SER A 49 -5.88 8.35 -8.71
N ALA A 50 -5.85 9.56 -8.15
CA ALA A 50 -5.91 10.78 -8.95
C ALA A 50 -4.65 10.98 -9.80
N ALA A 51 -3.47 10.70 -9.26
CA ALA A 51 -2.20 10.78 -9.99
C ALA A 51 -2.12 9.77 -11.13
N GLU A 52 -2.61 8.55 -10.90
CA GLU A 52 -2.67 7.48 -11.90
C GLU A 52 -3.62 7.85 -13.04
N THR A 53 -4.81 8.39 -12.71
CA THR A 53 -5.78 8.86 -13.70
C THR A 53 -5.23 10.02 -14.54
N ILE A 54 -4.52 10.99 -13.94
CA ILE A 54 -3.89 12.10 -14.66
C ILE A 54 -2.78 11.58 -15.58
N THR A 55 -1.98 10.63 -15.11
CA THR A 55 -0.89 10.04 -15.88
C THR A 55 -1.44 9.28 -17.09
N GLU A 56 -2.46 8.44 -16.88
CA GLU A 56 -3.13 7.68 -17.94
C GLU A 56 -3.72 8.63 -19.00
N LYS A 57 -4.43 9.69 -18.56
CA LYS A 57 -4.99 10.72 -19.45
C LYS A 57 -3.93 11.56 -20.16
N ALA A 58 -2.78 11.80 -19.55
CA ALA A 58 -1.66 12.49 -20.19
C ALA A 58 -0.97 11.62 -21.26
N THR A 59 -0.96 10.30 -21.06
CA THR A 59 -0.36 9.33 -22.01
C THR A 59 -1.31 8.90 -23.13
N GLU A 60 -2.62 9.13 -22.99
CA GLU A 60 -3.69 8.71 -23.92
C GLU A 60 -3.57 9.31 -25.34
N GLY A 61 -2.63 10.23 -25.58
CA GLY A 61 -2.38 10.86 -26.88
C GLY A 61 -0.91 10.94 -27.34
N THR A 62 0.05 10.44 -26.55
CA THR A 62 1.49 10.67 -26.81
C THR A 62 2.29 9.45 -27.24
N LEU A 63 1.73 8.24 -27.11
CA LEU A 63 2.42 7.01 -27.50
C LEU A 63 1.55 6.22 -28.49
N PRO A 64 1.90 6.19 -29.80
CA PRO A 64 1.31 5.20 -30.70
C PRO A 64 1.62 3.81 -30.16
N SER A 65 0.64 2.90 -30.24
CA SER A 65 0.84 1.50 -29.88
C SER A 65 1.99 0.91 -30.69
N ILE A 66 3.15 0.71 -30.05
CA ILE A 66 4.32 0.06 -30.64
C ILE A 66 4.00 -1.44 -30.72
N GLY A 67 3.14 -1.83 -31.67
CA GLY A 67 2.72 -3.21 -31.89
C GLY A 67 3.73 -4.04 -32.70
N THR A 68 4.77 -3.42 -33.23
CA THR A 68 5.80 -4.10 -34.01
C THR A 68 7.17 -3.72 -33.48
N ASN A 69 7.88 -4.70 -32.90
CA ASN A 69 9.28 -4.53 -32.52
C ASN A 69 10.13 -4.53 -33.79
N PRO A 70 10.71 -3.40 -34.22
CA PRO A 70 11.50 -3.34 -35.46
C PRO A 70 12.77 -4.21 -35.40
N LEU A 71 13.14 -4.68 -34.20
CA LEU A 71 14.27 -5.56 -33.97
C LEU A 71 13.91 -7.05 -34.11
N GLU A 72 12.63 -7.42 -34.28
CA GLU A 72 12.24 -8.81 -34.55
C GLU A 72 12.60 -9.25 -35.96
N SER A 73 12.57 -8.35 -36.95
CA SER A 73 12.99 -8.66 -38.32
C SER A 73 14.46 -8.37 -38.59
N LYS A 74 15.26 -8.04 -37.57
CA LYS A 74 16.68 -7.76 -37.77
C LYS A 74 17.38 -9.03 -38.26
N PRO A 75 18.10 -9.00 -39.38
CA PRO A 75 18.97 -10.11 -39.73
C PRO A 75 20.02 -10.27 -38.63
N ASP A 76 20.31 -11.51 -38.25
CA ASP A 76 21.47 -11.81 -37.41
C ASP A 76 22.74 -11.57 -38.25
N VAL A 77 23.21 -10.33 -38.19
CA VAL A 77 24.34 -9.83 -38.95
C VAL A 77 25.66 -10.03 -38.23
N ASN A 78 25.73 -10.72 -37.09
CA ASN A 78 27.01 -10.88 -36.38
C ASN A 78 27.96 -11.75 -37.23
N PRO A 79 28.97 -11.16 -37.92
CA PRO A 79 29.84 -11.93 -38.80
C PRO A 79 30.80 -12.78 -37.97
N ALA A 80 31.04 -12.42 -36.70
CA ALA A 80 31.90 -13.17 -35.80
C ALA A 80 31.37 -14.59 -35.56
N ASP A 81 30.05 -14.74 -35.57
CA ASP A 81 29.39 -16.03 -35.41
C ASP A 81 29.51 -16.92 -36.65
N LYS A 82 29.60 -16.36 -37.86
CA LYS A 82 29.82 -17.13 -39.09
C LYS A 82 31.30 -17.29 -39.44
N ALA A 83 32.15 -16.44 -38.89
CA ALA A 83 33.59 -16.43 -39.13
C ALA A 83 34.38 -17.22 -38.08
N ASN A 84 33.74 -17.76 -37.04
CA ASN A 84 34.42 -18.59 -36.05
C ASN A 84 34.61 -20.02 -36.59
N PRO A 85 35.84 -20.43 -36.98
CA PRO A 85 36.10 -21.73 -37.58
C PRO A 85 36.08 -22.88 -36.56
N PHE A 86 35.88 -22.58 -35.27
CA PHE A 86 35.90 -23.55 -34.17
C PHE A 86 34.51 -23.80 -33.57
N LYS A 87 33.43 -23.33 -34.22
CA LYS A 87 32.06 -23.51 -33.70
C LYS A 87 31.62 -24.96 -33.54
N ASP A 88 32.13 -25.84 -34.39
CA ASP A 88 31.78 -27.27 -34.37
C ASP A 88 32.74 -28.10 -33.52
N ILE A 89 33.71 -27.46 -32.86
CA ILE A 89 34.60 -28.14 -31.93
C ILE A 89 33.91 -28.24 -30.57
N LYS A 90 33.71 -29.47 -30.12
CA LYS A 90 33.24 -29.76 -28.77
C LYS A 90 34.24 -29.21 -27.77
N THR A 91 33.91 -28.08 -27.14
CA THR A 91 34.76 -27.38 -26.16
C THR A 91 35.05 -28.24 -24.93
N ASN A 92 34.19 -29.21 -24.63
CA ASN A 92 34.33 -30.12 -23.50
C ASN A 92 34.38 -31.60 -23.93
N PRO A 93 35.55 -32.26 -23.88
CA PRO A 93 35.70 -33.66 -24.26
C PRO A 93 35.15 -34.66 -23.24
N PHE A 94 34.61 -34.20 -22.10
CA PHE A 94 34.09 -35.05 -21.01
C PHE A 94 32.57 -34.94 -20.81
N GLU A 95 31.88 -34.20 -21.67
CA GLU A 95 30.40 -34.24 -21.80
C GLU A 95 29.96 -35.25 -22.86
#